data_AF-A0A562BUB3-F1
#
_entry.id   AF-A0A562BUB3-F1
#
_cell.length_a   1.000
_cell.length_b   1.000
_cell.length_c   1.000
_cell.angle_alpha   90.00
_cell.angle_beta   90.00
_cell.angle_gamma   90.00
#
_symmetry.space_group_name_H-M   'P 1'
#
loop_
_entity.id
_entity.type
_entity.pdbx_description
1 polymer ?
#
loop_
_entity_poly.entity_id
_entity_poly.type
_entity_poly.pdbx_seq_one_letter_code
_entity_poly.pdbx_strand_id
1 'polypeptide(L)'
;MNDSAAAHAALTAFLRGVERRGVVFAHWQAGSAAAGDAALAATLRGFGSVAGETPFAQWPRRFWALLLAAPQLREPPASPDPAIPAAVAALAPGPRAALLLRLVAGLPEAEAAAVLGIARPSYRLALRRALPHNDDGSPDPDAWRALSAAAQQAVRDLDGERLARIRSLRDGGRAPGPWPARSPVMHARRDWLWPATVVALLAVAAALAATWWGPWLPANAPGAAADIQGEPLPPAPAAARFDPELALATHPDLDLLLAEVTGAFGPDADPAFEAWLVHALAEEGEDVVPPPVAEADESAAEDADAP
;
A
#
# COMPACT_ATOMS: atom_id res chain seq x y z
N MET A 1 -6.17 -42.09 6.79
CA MET A 1 -7.51 -41.43 6.80
C MET A 1 -7.54 -40.17 7.67
N ASN A 2 -6.78 -40.08 8.77
CA ASN A 2 -6.80 -38.90 9.65
C ASN A 2 -6.19 -37.63 9.02
N ASP A 3 -5.17 -37.75 8.16
CA ASP A 3 -4.51 -36.57 7.56
C ASP A 3 -5.41 -35.76 6.61
N SER A 4 -6.27 -36.43 5.84
CA SER A 4 -7.20 -35.75 4.93
C SER A 4 -8.30 -34.99 5.68
N ALA A 5 -8.83 -35.57 6.77
CA ALA A 5 -9.79 -34.91 7.63
C ALA A 5 -9.17 -33.72 8.37
N ALA A 6 -7.95 -33.86 8.89
CA ALA A 6 -7.21 -32.78 9.54
C ALA A 6 -6.89 -31.63 8.56
N ALA A 7 -6.45 -31.94 7.34
CA ALA A 7 -6.20 -30.95 6.30
C ALA A 7 -7.48 -30.19 5.92
N HIS A 8 -8.61 -30.89 5.81
CA HIS A 8 -9.91 -30.28 5.52
C HIS A 8 -10.39 -29.37 6.67
N ALA A 9 -10.20 -29.80 7.92
CA ALA A 9 -10.51 -28.99 9.10
C ALA A 9 -9.63 -27.72 9.16
N ALA A 10 -8.32 -27.85 8.90
CA ALA A 10 -7.39 -26.73 8.85
C ALA A 10 -7.77 -25.72 7.75
N LEU A 11 -8.11 -26.21 6.55
CA LEU A 11 -8.61 -25.37 5.45
C LEU A 11 -9.89 -24.64 5.85
N THR A 12 -10.85 -25.34 6.45
CA THR A 12 -12.10 -24.72 6.89
C THR A 12 -11.85 -23.64 7.94
N ALA A 13 -10.98 -23.91 8.93
CA ALA A 13 -10.62 -22.94 9.95
C ALA A 13 -9.91 -21.71 9.35
N PHE A 14 -8.96 -21.91 8.43
CA PHE A 14 -8.29 -20.83 7.72
C PHE A 14 -9.29 -19.97 6.94
N LEU A 15 -10.15 -20.59 6.12
CA LEU A 15 -11.15 -19.87 5.32
C LEU A 15 -12.10 -19.06 6.20
N ARG A 16 -12.53 -19.60 7.35
CA ARG A 16 -13.35 -18.87 8.32
C ARG A 16 -12.63 -17.66 8.91
N GLY A 17 -11.32 -17.78 9.17
CA GLY A 17 -10.49 -16.68 9.69
C GLY A 17 -10.27 -15.54 8.68
N VAL A 18 -10.24 -15.84 7.38
CA VAL A 18 -10.04 -14.80 6.34
C VAL A 18 -11.34 -14.25 5.75
N GLU A 19 -12.47 -14.94 5.91
CA GLU A 19 -13.73 -14.62 5.22
C GLU A 19 -14.19 -13.17 5.46
N ARG A 20 -14.28 -12.74 6.72
CA ARG A 20 -14.75 -11.38 7.07
C ARG A 20 -13.85 -10.29 6.46
N ARG A 21 -12.53 -10.44 6.62
CA ARG A 21 -11.53 -9.53 6.04
C ARG A 21 -11.61 -9.55 4.51
N GLY A 22 -11.80 -10.73 3.92
CA GLY A 22 -11.97 -10.92 2.49
C GLY A 22 -13.18 -10.16 1.93
N VAL A 23 -14.30 -10.08 2.67
CA VAL A 23 -15.48 -9.33 2.22
C VAL A 23 -15.19 -7.85 2.12
N VAL A 24 -14.65 -7.25 3.20
CA VAL A 24 -14.32 -5.83 3.25
C VAL A 24 -13.26 -5.50 2.21
N PHE A 25 -12.22 -6.33 2.11
CA PHE A 25 -11.14 -6.16 1.15
C PHE A 25 -11.67 -6.15 -0.29
N ALA A 26 -12.43 -7.18 -0.67
CA ALA A 26 -12.93 -7.32 -2.03
C ALA A 26 -13.92 -6.20 -2.39
N HIS A 27 -14.77 -5.79 -1.45
CA HIS A 27 -15.69 -4.67 -1.62
C HIS A 27 -14.94 -3.36 -1.84
N TRP A 28 -14.01 -3.01 -0.95
CA TRP A 28 -13.27 -1.76 -1.03
C TRP A 28 -12.34 -1.72 -2.25
N GLN A 29 -11.75 -2.86 -2.63
CA GLN A 29 -10.92 -2.96 -3.83
C GLN A 29 -11.74 -2.78 -5.10
N ALA A 30 -12.87 -3.51 -5.24
CA ALA A 30 -13.73 -3.45 -6.42
C ALA A 30 -14.51 -2.13 -6.55
N GLY A 31 -14.71 -1.41 -5.45
CA GLY A 31 -15.61 -0.26 -5.43
C GLY A 31 -17.09 -0.63 -5.49
N SER A 32 -17.43 -1.92 -5.37
CA SER A 32 -18.79 -2.46 -5.47
C SER A 32 -18.95 -3.69 -4.59
N ALA A 33 -19.97 -3.70 -3.73
CA ALA A 33 -20.27 -4.83 -2.87
C ALA A 33 -20.56 -6.11 -3.68
N ALA A 34 -21.31 -6.00 -4.78
CA ALA A 34 -21.68 -7.15 -5.60
C ALA A 34 -20.47 -7.77 -6.33
N ALA A 35 -19.61 -6.94 -6.93
CA ALA A 35 -18.40 -7.42 -7.59
C ALA A 35 -17.41 -8.03 -6.59
N GLY A 36 -17.26 -7.40 -5.41
CA GLY A 36 -16.44 -7.93 -4.32
C GLY A 36 -16.94 -9.27 -3.77
N ASP A 37 -18.24 -9.40 -3.52
CA ASP A 37 -18.86 -10.64 -3.03
C ASP A 37 -18.68 -11.78 -4.06
N ALA A 38 -18.83 -11.48 -5.36
CA ALA A 38 -18.60 -12.44 -6.43
C ALA A 38 -17.12 -12.86 -6.55
N ALA A 39 -16.19 -11.90 -6.44
CA ALA A 39 -14.75 -12.16 -6.43
C ALA A 39 -14.37 -13.11 -5.28
N LEU A 40 -14.80 -12.77 -4.06
CA LEU A 40 -14.50 -13.57 -2.87
C LEU A 40 -15.11 -14.97 -2.97
N ALA A 41 -16.38 -15.09 -3.40
CA ALA A 41 -17.01 -16.39 -3.57
C ALA A 41 -16.24 -17.29 -4.56
N ALA A 42 -15.72 -16.72 -5.66
CA ALA A 42 -14.89 -17.43 -6.62
C ALA A 42 -13.54 -17.85 -6.03
N THR A 43 -12.88 -16.96 -5.29
CA THR A 43 -11.62 -17.26 -4.58
C THR A 43 -11.82 -18.36 -3.54
N LEU A 44 -12.87 -18.29 -2.71
CA LEU A 44 -13.18 -19.29 -1.68
C LEU A 44 -13.43 -20.67 -2.29
N ARG A 45 -14.12 -20.75 -3.44
CA ARG A 45 -14.28 -22.01 -4.20
C ARG A 45 -12.94 -22.57 -4.67
N GLY A 46 -12.13 -21.72 -5.30
CA GLY A 46 -10.90 -22.13 -5.96
C GLY A 46 -9.74 -22.41 -5.00
N PHE A 47 -9.79 -21.87 -3.78
CA PHE A 47 -8.65 -21.95 -2.87
C PHE A 47 -8.30 -23.37 -2.41
N GLY A 48 -9.27 -24.29 -2.42
CA GLY A 48 -9.02 -25.69 -2.04
C GLY A 48 -7.95 -26.38 -2.90
N SER A 49 -7.89 -26.10 -4.21
CA SER A 49 -6.85 -26.66 -5.08
C SER A 49 -5.48 -26.05 -4.77
N VAL A 50 -5.44 -24.74 -4.51
CA VAL A 50 -4.20 -24.02 -4.15
C VAL A 50 -3.64 -24.52 -2.83
N ALA A 51 -4.51 -24.72 -1.83
CA ALA A 51 -4.13 -25.22 -0.51
C ALA A 51 -3.53 -26.64 -0.55
N GLY A 52 -3.97 -27.49 -1.50
CA GLY A 52 -3.44 -28.84 -1.67
C GLY A 52 -1.98 -28.88 -2.15
N GLU A 53 -1.52 -27.84 -2.84
CA GLU A 53 -0.16 -27.74 -3.41
C GLU A 53 0.77 -26.82 -2.61
N THR A 54 0.22 -26.13 -1.59
CA THR A 54 0.91 -25.05 -0.88
C THR A 54 1.09 -25.41 0.60
N PRO A 55 2.29 -25.22 1.19
CA PRO A 55 2.47 -25.34 2.64
C PRO A 55 1.56 -24.37 3.41
N PHE A 56 1.05 -24.82 4.57
CA PHE A 56 0.10 -24.06 5.39
C PHE A 56 0.55 -22.61 5.69
N ALA A 57 1.83 -22.40 5.98
CA ALA A 57 2.38 -21.08 6.28
C ALA A 57 2.24 -20.07 5.12
N GLN A 58 2.14 -20.54 3.87
CA GLN A 58 2.01 -19.70 2.68
C GLN A 58 0.55 -19.47 2.27
N TRP A 59 -0.42 -20.09 2.96
CA TRP A 59 -1.84 -19.98 2.63
C TRP A 59 -2.36 -18.53 2.66
N PRO A 60 -2.08 -17.70 3.68
CA PRO A 60 -2.52 -16.30 3.68
C PRO A 60 -2.06 -15.56 2.42
N ARG A 61 -0.77 -15.63 2.10
CA ARG A 61 -0.20 -15.01 0.91
C ARG A 61 -0.87 -15.49 -0.38
N ARG A 62 -1.03 -16.80 -0.55
CA ARG A 62 -1.67 -17.37 -1.75
C ARG A 62 -3.13 -16.97 -1.86
N PHE A 63 -3.84 -16.89 -0.74
CA PHE A 63 -5.25 -16.49 -0.71
C PHE A 63 -5.42 -15.05 -1.21
N TRP A 64 -4.65 -14.10 -0.66
CA TRP A 64 -4.72 -12.70 -1.05
C TRP A 64 -4.28 -12.46 -2.49
N ALA A 65 -3.24 -13.17 -2.95
CA ALA A 65 -2.82 -13.12 -4.35
C ALA A 65 -3.90 -13.66 -5.29
N LEU A 66 -4.55 -14.77 -4.94
CA LEU A 66 -5.66 -15.33 -5.71
C LEU A 66 -6.88 -14.39 -5.74
N LEU A 67 -7.18 -13.73 -4.62
CA LEU A 67 -8.24 -12.73 -4.54
C LEU A 67 -7.96 -11.54 -5.45
N LEU A 68 -6.78 -10.94 -5.37
CA LEU A 68 -6.38 -9.82 -6.23
C LEU A 68 -6.30 -10.18 -7.71
N ALA A 69 -6.06 -11.45 -8.03
CA ALA A 69 -6.10 -11.94 -9.39
C ALA A 69 -7.53 -12.04 -9.97
N ALA A 70 -8.58 -11.98 -9.13
CA ALA A 70 -9.96 -12.14 -9.56
C ALA A 70 -10.38 -11.04 -10.56
N PRO A 71 -10.96 -11.39 -11.72
CA PRO A 71 -11.27 -10.42 -12.77
C PRO A 71 -12.28 -9.36 -12.34
N GLN A 72 -13.18 -9.71 -11.41
CA GLN A 72 -14.21 -8.81 -10.88
C GLN A 72 -13.62 -7.61 -10.12
N LEU A 73 -12.38 -7.71 -9.63
CA LEU A 73 -11.70 -6.60 -8.94
C LEU A 73 -10.98 -5.64 -9.90
N ARG A 74 -10.92 -5.96 -11.19
CA ARG A 74 -10.25 -5.14 -12.22
C ARG A 74 -11.21 -4.24 -12.97
N GLU A 75 -12.50 -4.53 -12.90
CA GLU A 75 -13.53 -3.78 -13.60
C GLU A 75 -13.89 -2.52 -12.78
N PRO A 76 -13.83 -1.32 -13.37
CA PRO A 76 -14.20 -0.10 -12.65
C PRO A 76 -15.70 -0.15 -12.30
N PRO A 77 -16.08 0.25 -11.07
CA PRO A 77 -17.49 0.27 -10.69
C PRO A 77 -18.23 1.34 -11.51
N ALA A 78 -19.49 1.06 -11.87
CA ALA A 78 -20.33 2.01 -12.61
C ALA A 78 -20.63 3.29 -11.81
N SER A 79 -20.63 3.19 -10.47
CA SER A 79 -20.79 4.30 -9.54
C SER A 79 -20.00 4.00 -8.26
N PRO A 80 -19.39 5.00 -7.63
CA PRO A 80 -18.77 4.81 -6.31
C PRO A 80 -19.84 4.40 -5.29
N ASP A 81 -19.50 3.40 -4.47
CA ASP A 81 -20.32 2.96 -3.35
C ASP A 81 -20.07 3.86 -2.13
N PRO A 82 -21.10 4.54 -1.59
CA PRO A 82 -20.94 5.48 -0.47
C PRO A 82 -20.50 4.80 0.83
N ALA A 83 -20.59 3.47 0.93
CA ALA A 83 -20.09 2.72 2.09
C ALA A 83 -18.56 2.60 2.12
N ILE A 84 -17.86 3.01 1.05
CA ILE A 84 -16.40 2.99 0.96
C ILE A 84 -15.87 4.35 1.41
N PRO A 85 -14.89 4.40 2.35
CA PRO A 85 -14.26 5.66 2.73
C PRO A 85 -13.73 6.42 1.51
N ALA A 86 -14.02 7.72 1.44
CA ALA A 86 -13.66 8.56 0.28
C ALA A 86 -12.17 8.50 -0.06
N ALA A 87 -11.31 8.50 0.96
CA ALA A 87 -9.86 8.34 0.82
C ALA A 87 -9.48 7.06 0.06
N VAL A 88 -10.18 5.94 0.28
CA VAL A 88 -9.93 4.66 -0.41
C VAL A 88 -10.50 4.69 -1.83
N ALA A 89 -11.71 5.25 -1.98
CA ALA A 89 -12.41 5.33 -3.26
C ALA A 89 -11.65 6.20 -4.29
N ALA A 90 -10.92 7.23 -3.83
CA ALA A 90 -10.12 8.11 -4.67
C ALA A 90 -8.83 7.45 -5.21
N LEU A 91 -8.32 6.39 -4.58
CA LEU A 91 -7.07 5.77 -4.96
C LEU A 91 -7.17 4.96 -6.26
N ALA A 92 -6.10 4.96 -7.04
CA ALA A 92 -5.94 4.03 -8.16
C ALA A 92 -5.88 2.57 -7.65
N PRO A 93 -6.23 1.57 -8.48
CA PRO A 93 -6.34 0.17 -8.03
C PRO A 93 -5.09 -0.43 -7.39
N GLY A 94 -3.89 -0.02 -7.82
CA GLY A 94 -2.60 -0.50 -7.29
C GLY A 94 -2.30 0.00 -5.87
N PRO A 95 -2.17 1.32 -5.66
CA PRO A 95 -2.03 1.90 -4.31
C PRO A 95 -3.17 1.51 -3.37
N ARG A 96 -4.40 1.40 -3.88
CA ARG A 96 -5.55 0.87 -3.14
C ARG A 96 -5.30 -0.55 -2.63
N ALA A 97 -4.85 -1.46 -3.49
CA ALA A 97 -4.55 -2.83 -3.08
C ALA A 97 -3.44 -2.89 -2.02
N ALA A 98 -2.38 -2.08 -2.16
CA ALA A 98 -1.31 -2.00 -1.17
C ALA A 98 -1.84 -1.55 0.20
N LEU A 99 -2.64 -0.49 0.22
CA LEU A 99 -3.27 0.03 1.44
C LEU A 99 -4.18 -1.01 2.11
N LEU A 100 -5.03 -1.68 1.32
CA LEU A 100 -5.97 -2.67 1.84
C LEU A 100 -5.28 -3.94 2.36
N LEU A 101 -4.15 -4.34 1.78
CA LEU A 101 -3.36 -5.46 2.30
C LEU A 101 -2.80 -5.16 3.70
N ARG A 102 -2.48 -3.89 3.97
CA ARG A 102 -2.08 -3.46 5.32
C ARG A 102 -3.29 -3.35 6.25
N LEU A 103 -4.29 -2.56 5.87
CA LEU A 103 -5.39 -2.16 6.75
C LEU A 103 -6.41 -3.28 7.01
N VAL A 104 -6.79 -4.00 5.95
CA VAL A 104 -7.89 -4.96 6.00
C VAL A 104 -7.36 -6.38 6.11
N ALA A 105 -6.36 -6.74 5.31
CA ALA A 105 -5.78 -8.08 5.39
C ALA A 105 -4.86 -8.26 6.60
N GLY A 106 -4.35 -7.18 7.19
CA GLY A 106 -3.45 -7.22 8.36
C GLY A 106 -2.10 -7.85 8.04
N LEU A 107 -1.64 -7.81 6.79
CA LEU A 107 -0.39 -8.45 6.43
C LEU A 107 0.82 -7.63 6.87
N PRO A 108 1.89 -8.28 7.35
CA PRO A 108 3.17 -7.62 7.54
C PRO A 108 3.71 -7.18 6.19
N GLU A 109 4.56 -6.15 6.21
CA GLU A 109 4.99 -5.46 5.01
C GLU A 109 5.62 -6.39 3.95
N ALA A 110 6.44 -7.35 4.39
CA ALA A 110 7.10 -8.29 3.50
C ALA A 110 6.10 -9.21 2.78
N GLU A 111 5.07 -9.70 3.49
CA GLU A 111 4.02 -10.54 2.91
C GLU A 111 3.14 -9.76 1.95
N ALA A 112 2.75 -8.53 2.32
CA ALA A 112 1.96 -7.67 1.45
C ALA A 112 2.68 -7.34 0.13
N ALA A 113 3.97 -7.01 0.19
CA ALA A 113 4.81 -6.81 -1.00
C ALA A 113 4.88 -8.09 -1.84
N ALA A 114 5.02 -9.24 -1.19
CA ALA A 114 5.13 -10.54 -1.84
C ALA A 114 3.80 -11.05 -2.45
N VAL A 115 2.65 -10.59 -1.95
CA VAL A 115 1.32 -10.77 -2.57
C VAL A 115 1.22 -9.98 -3.87
N LEU A 116 1.70 -8.74 -3.88
CA LEU A 116 1.69 -7.88 -5.07
C LEU A 116 2.80 -8.22 -6.08
N GLY A 117 3.77 -9.06 -5.70
CA GLY A 117 4.88 -9.43 -6.55
C GLY A 117 5.91 -8.30 -6.75
N ILE A 118 6.01 -7.38 -5.78
CA ILE A 118 6.91 -6.23 -5.82
C ILE A 118 7.92 -6.28 -4.68
N ALA A 119 9.01 -5.50 -4.81
CA ALA A 119 9.98 -5.35 -3.73
C ALA A 119 9.42 -4.49 -2.58
N ARG A 120 9.92 -4.75 -1.36
CA ARG A 120 9.53 -4.02 -0.14
C ARG A 120 9.64 -2.48 -0.28
N PRO A 121 10.71 -1.90 -0.85
CA PRO A 121 10.77 -0.45 -1.07
C PRO A 121 9.69 0.09 -2.02
N SER A 122 9.34 -0.67 -3.07
CA SER A 122 8.26 -0.31 -3.99
C SER A 122 6.90 -0.33 -3.29
N TYR A 123 6.70 -1.26 -2.37
CA TYR A 123 5.50 -1.32 -1.54
C TYR A 123 5.39 -0.10 -0.60
N ARG A 124 6.48 0.29 0.10
CA ARG A 124 6.51 1.52 0.92
C ARG A 124 6.18 2.78 0.13
N LEU A 125 6.73 2.88 -1.08
CA LEU A 125 6.43 4.00 -1.96
C LEU A 125 4.96 4.03 -2.39
N ALA A 126 4.37 2.87 -2.68
CA ALA A 126 2.94 2.76 -2.99
C ALA A 126 2.07 3.13 -1.78
N LEU A 127 2.47 2.73 -0.57
CA LEU A 127 1.78 3.11 0.67
C LEU A 127 1.86 4.60 0.94
N ARG A 128 3.03 5.24 0.83
CA ARG A 128 3.17 6.71 1.00
C ARG A 128 2.20 7.47 0.11
N ARG A 129 2.16 7.12 -1.19
CA ARG A 129 1.20 7.70 -2.15
C ARG A 129 -0.27 7.39 -1.85
N ALA A 130 -0.55 6.38 -1.04
CA ALA A 130 -1.90 5.97 -0.66
C ALA A 130 -2.35 6.54 0.69
N LEU A 131 -1.43 7.11 1.48
CA LEU A 131 -1.79 7.72 2.76
C LEU A 131 -2.69 8.94 2.53
N PRO A 132 -3.61 9.24 3.45
CA PRO A 132 -4.32 10.50 3.45
C PRO A 132 -3.34 11.68 3.60
N HIS A 133 -3.58 12.75 2.84
CA HIS A 133 -2.83 13.99 2.93
C HIS A 133 -3.79 15.14 3.23
N ASN A 134 -3.29 16.16 3.92
CA ASN A 134 -3.96 17.44 4.15
C ASN A 134 -4.00 18.28 2.87
N ASP A 135 -4.74 19.39 2.90
CA ASP A 135 -4.84 20.34 1.77
C ASP A 135 -3.48 20.97 1.39
N ASP A 136 -2.53 21.02 2.33
CA ASP A 136 -1.16 21.49 2.13
C ASP A 136 -0.23 20.41 1.54
N GLY A 137 -0.74 19.20 1.33
CA GLY A 137 0.04 18.06 0.82
C GLY A 137 0.85 17.32 1.87
N SER A 138 0.84 17.75 3.14
CA SER A 138 1.45 17.01 4.24
C SER A 138 0.64 15.75 4.58
N PRO A 139 1.25 14.68 5.10
CA PRO A 139 0.50 13.50 5.54
C PRO A 139 -0.43 13.80 6.71
N ASP A 140 -1.63 13.21 6.69
CA ASP A 140 -2.61 13.37 7.76
C ASP A 140 -2.63 12.14 8.71
N PRO A 141 -1.97 12.20 9.89
CA PRO A 141 -1.95 11.10 10.85
C PRO A 141 -3.32 10.84 11.50
N ASP A 142 -4.20 11.83 11.58
CA ASP A 142 -5.55 11.69 12.12
C ASP A 142 -6.46 10.97 11.11
N ALA A 143 -6.41 11.35 9.84
CA ALA A 143 -7.13 10.64 8.79
C ALA A 143 -6.63 9.20 8.61
N TRP A 144 -5.32 8.94 8.77
CA TRP A 144 -4.80 7.56 8.79
C TRP A 144 -5.40 6.75 9.94
N ARG A 145 -5.44 7.29 11.16
CA ARG A 145 -6.05 6.61 12.33
C ARG A 145 -7.55 6.39 12.12
N ALA A 146 -8.26 7.39 11.61
CA ALA A 146 -9.68 7.29 11.28
C ALA A 146 -9.94 6.21 10.23
N LEU A 147 -9.12 6.14 9.17
CA LEU A 147 -9.23 5.14 8.13
C LEU A 147 -8.94 3.73 8.65
N SER A 148 -7.92 3.58 9.49
CA SER A 148 -7.59 2.33 10.16
C SER A 148 -8.73 1.84 11.06
N ALA A 149 -9.32 2.75 11.84
CA ALA A 149 -10.49 2.46 12.68
C ALA A 149 -11.71 2.08 11.83
N ALA A 150 -11.95 2.77 10.72
CA ALA A 150 -13.03 2.45 9.78
C ALA A 150 -12.87 1.06 9.16
N ALA A 151 -11.64 0.66 8.80
CA ALA A 151 -11.36 -0.68 8.29
C ALA A 151 -11.65 -1.76 9.33
N GLN A 152 -11.17 -1.57 10.56
CA GLN A 152 -11.41 -2.51 11.66
C GLN A 152 -12.91 -2.59 12.02
N GLN A 153 -13.60 -1.45 12.03
CA GLN A 153 -15.03 -1.40 12.30
C GLN A 153 -15.82 -2.11 11.19
N ALA A 154 -15.49 -1.90 9.92
CA ALA A 154 -16.14 -2.57 8.80
C ALA A 154 -15.99 -4.10 8.86
N VAL A 155 -14.85 -4.61 9.32
CA VAL A 155 -14.62 -6.05 9.51
C VAL A 155 -15.45 -6.60 10.69
N ARG A 156 -15.53 -5.85 11.79
CA ARG A 156 -16.29 -6.22 12.99
C ARG A 156 -17.80 -6.21 12.75
N ASP A 157 -18.31 -5.17 12.12
CA ASP A 157 -19.74 -4.93 11.90
C ASP A 157 -20.31 -5.71 10.72
N LEU A 158 -19.50 -6.56 10.08
CA LEU A 158 -19.95 -7.33 8.93
C LEU A 158 -21.12 -8.25 9.30
N ASP A 159 -22.23 -8.02 8.63
CA ASP A 159 -23.48 -8.75 8.79
C ASP A 159 -23.35 -10.24 8.39
N GLY A 160 -23.97 -11.09 9.22
CA GLY A 160 -24.04 -12.54 9.02
C GLY A 160 -24.82 -12.93 7.77
N GLU A 161 -25.84 -12.17 7.36
CA GLU A 161 -26.59 -12.49 6.13
C GLU A 161 -25.74 -12.31 4.89
N ARG A 162 -24.91 -11.25 4.84
CA ARG A 162 -23.97 -11.05 3.72
C ARG A 162 -22.98 -12.20 3.61
N LEU A 163 -22.43 -12.67 4.74
CA LEU A 163 -21.58 -13.86 4.76
C LEU A 163 -22.32 -15.12 4.27
N ALA A 164 -23.58 -15.31 4.67
CA ALA A 164 -24.39 -16.43 4.20
C ALA A 164 -24.64 -16.37 2.68
N ARG A 165 -24.90 -15.17 2.13
CA ARG A 165 -25.02 -14.96 0.68
C ARG A 165 -23.73 -15.28 -0.07
N ILE A 166 -22.58 -14.89 0.45
CA ILE A 166 -21.29 -15.20 -0.19
C ILE A 166 -21.01 -16.70 -0.18
N ARG A 167 -21.36 -17.40 0.90
CA ARG A 167 -21.24 -18.87 0.97
C ARG A 167 -22.20 -19.56 0.00
N SER A 168 -23.44 -19.07 -0.14
CA SER A 168 -24.36 -19.63 -1.14
C SER A 168 -23.86 -19.39 -2.56
N LEU A 169 -23.32 -18.21 -2.85
CA LEU A 169 -22.65 -17.91 -4.11
C LEU A 169 -21.48 -18.87 -4.34
N ARG A 170 -20.65 -19.10 -3.32
CA ARG A 170 -19.52 -20.04 -3.35
C ARG A 170 -20.01 -21.43 -3.74
N ASP A 171 -21.09 -21.93 -3.14
CA ASP A 171 -21.57 -23.29 -3.37
C ASP A 171 -22.35 -23.48 -4.70
N GLY A 172 -22.28 -22.49 -5.60
CA GLY A 172 -22.91 -22.52 -6.93
C GLY A 172 -24.36 -22.02 -6.91
N GLY A 173 -24.83 -21.48 -5.79
CA GLY A 173 -26.09 -20.78 -5.69
C GLY A 173 -26.10 -19.58 -6.64
N ARG A 174 -27.19 -19.45 -7.40
CA ARG A 174 -27.42 -18.25 -8.20
C ARG A 174 -27.69 -17.09 -7.24
N ALA A 175 -27.00 -15.97 -7.41
CA ALA A 175 -27.31 -14.74 -6.67
C ALA A 175 -28.82 -14.46 -6.76
N PRO A 176 -29.52 -14.11 -5.67
CA PRO A 176 -30.81 -13.45 -5.82
C PRO A 176 -30.55 -12.19 -6.65
N GLY A 177 -31.28 -12.06 -7.77
CA GLY A 177 -31.11 -10.94 -8.69
C GLY A 177 -31.28 -9.60 -7.97
N PRO A 178 -30.56 -8.56 -8.40
CA PRO A 178 -30.63 -7.25 -7.74
C PRO A 178 -32.06 -6.70 -7.75
N TRP A 179 -32.47 -6.05 -6.66
CA TRP A 179 -33.66 -5.21 -6.65
C TRP A 179 -33.56 -4.17 -7.78
N PRO A 180 -34.65 -3.87 -8.51
CA PRO A 180 -34.59 -3.02 -9.68
C PRO A 180 -34.34 -1.56 -9.28
N ALA A 181 -33.09 -1.12 -9.37
CA ALA A 181 -32.79 0.29 -9.52
C ALA A 181 -33.19 0.69 -10.94
N ARG A 182 -34.13 1.65 -11.06
CA ARG A 182 -34.57 2.23 -12.34
C ARG A 182 -33.36 2.73 -13.11
N SER A 183 -33.13 2.17 -14.30
CA SER A 183 -32.20 2.74 -15.29
C SER A 183 -32.83 3.98 -15.92
N PRO A 184 -32.14 5.14 -15.94
CA PRO A 184 -32.27 6.05 -17.05
C PRO A 184 -31.40 5.57 -18.21
N VAL A 185 -32.00 5.57 -19.39
CA VAL A 185 -31.37 5.25 -20.67
C VAL A 185 -30.69 6.52 -21.23
N MET A 186 -29.60 6.32 -21.99
CA MET A 186 -28.79 7.27 -22.78
C MET A 186 -27.82 8.17 -21.99
N HIS A 187 -26.56 8.33 -22.38
CA HIS A 187 -26.14 8.92 -23.66
C HIS A 187 -24.94 8.27 -24.37
N ALA A 188 -24.95 8.50 -25.69
CA ALA A 188 -24.05 8.05 -26.75
C ALA A 188 -22.56 8.00 -26.44
N ARG A 189 -21.92 6.89 -26.84
CA ARG A 189 -20.46 6.79 -26.98
C ARG A 189 -20.00 7.76 -28.05
N ARG A 190 -19.12 8.67 -27.66
CA ARG A 190 -18.49 9.69 -28.51
C ARG A 190 -17.34 9.02 -29.29
N ASP A 191 -17.68 8.34 -30.38
CA ASP A 191 -16.71 7.65 -31.28
C ASP A 191 -15.80 8.61 -32.09
N TRP A 192 -15.70 9.88 -31.70
CA TRP A 192 -14.82 10.89 -32.30
C TRP A 192 -13.66 11.31 -31.37
N LEU A 193 -13.31 10.50 -30.37
CA LEU A 193 -12.10 10.71 -29.56
C LEU A 193 -10.97 9.74 -29.93
N TRP A 194 -11.28 8.68 -30.68
CA TRP A 194 -10.31 7.67 -31.12
C TRP A 194 -9.14 8.23 -31.97
N PRO A 195 -9.35 9.14 -32.95
CA PRO A 195 -8.22 9.67 -33.71
C PRO A 195 -7.34 10.62 -32.86
N ALA A 196 -7.95 11.36 -31.92
CA ALA A 196 -7.20 12.25 -31.02
C ALA A 196 -6.31 11.46 -30.06
N THR A 197 -6.78 10.32 -29.55
CA THR A 197 -5.96 9.42 -28.73
C THR A 197 -4.81 8.80 -29.51
N VAL A 198 -5.01 8.42 -30.78
CA VAL A 198 -3.93 7.87 -31.61
C VAL A 198 -2.85 8.91 -31.92
N VAL A 199 -3.25 10.16 -32.21
CA VAL A 199 -2.29 11.26 -32.43
C VAL A 199 -1.50 11.58 -31.15
N ALA A 200 -2.15 11.63 -29.99
CA ALA A 200 -1.47 11.85 -28.72
C ALA A 200 -0.48 10.74 -28.40
N LEU A 201 -0.84 9.48 -28.66
CA LEU A 201 0.02 8.32 -28.40
C LEU A 201 1.24 8.31 -29.34
N LEU A 202 1.06 8.69 -30.61
CA LEU A 202 2.17 8.87 -31.55
C LEU A 202 3.09 10.03 -31.16
N ALA A 203 2.55 11.15 -30.67
CA ALA A 203 3.34 12.28 -30.20
C ALA A 203 4.19 11.91 -28.96
N VAL A 204 3.61 11.17 -28.01
CA VAL A 204 4.33 10.66 -26.83
C VAL A 204 5.41 9.66 -27.23
N ALA A 205 5.12 8.74 -28.16
CA ALA A 205 6.11 7.79 -28.65
C ALA A 205 7.27 8.48 -29.38
N ALA A 206 6.99 9.52 -30.17
CA ALA A 206 8.01 10.33 -30.84
C ALA A 206 8.87 11.12 -29.83
N ALA A 207 8.26 11.72 -28.81
CA ALA A 207 8.98 12.40 -27.73
C ALA A 207 9.87 11.42 -26.93
N LEU A 208 9.40 10.20 -26.69
CA LEU A 208 10.16 9.16 -26.00
C LEU A 208 11.32 8.62 -26.86
N ALA A 209 11.14 8.49 -28.17
CA ALA A 209 12.22 8.11 -29.06
C ALA A 209 13.30 9.21 -29.17
N ALA A 210 12.89 10.48 -29.07
CA ALA A 210 13.82 11.62 -29.10
C ALA A 210 14.79 11.66 -27.91
N THR A 211 14.44 11.05 -26.77
CA THR A 211 15.37 10.97 -25.61
C THR A 211 16.51 9.97 -25.81
N TRP A 212 16.42 9.07 -26.80
CA TRP A 212 17.45 8.07 -27.09
C TRP A 212 18.44 8.48 -28.20
N TRP A 213 18.10 9.48 -29.04
CA TRP A 213 18.89 9.82 -30.24
C TRP A 213 19.28 11.31 -30.41
N GLY A 214 19.15 12.15 -29.38
CA GLY A 214 19.53 13.56 -29.44
C GLY A 214 20.68 13.96 -28.48
N PRO A 215 21.84 14.43 -28.96
CA PRO A 215 22.86 15.10 -28.14
C PRO A 215 22.50 16.55 -27.79
N TRP A 216 21.21 16.90 -27.76
CA TRP A 216 20.69 18.28 -27.73
C TRP A 216 19.86 18.63 -26.48
N LEU A 217 19.86 17.78 -25.46
CA LEU A 217 19.51 18.22 -24.11
C LEU A 217 20.76 18.89 -23.52
N PRO A 218 20.74 20.18 -23.15
CA PRO A 218 21.80 20.74 -22.33
C PRO A 218 21.89 19.85 -21.10
N ALA A 219 23.06 19.28 -20.85
CA ALA A 219 23.33 18.66 -19.57
C ALA A 219 22.92 19.70 -18.52
N ASN A 220 21.92 19.35 -17.71
CA ASN A 220 21.78 19.98 -16.42
C ASN A 220 23.13 19.70 -15.74
N ALA A 221 24.05 20.65 -15.86
CA ALA A 221 25.23 20.67 -15.05
C ALA A 221 24.68 20.58 -13.63
N PRO A 222 24.96 19.52 -12.86
CA PRO A 222 24.74 19.59 -11.44
C PRO A 222 25.54 20.82 -10.99
N GLY A 223 24.81 21.89 -10.66
CA GLY A 223 25.37 23.01 -9.93
C GLY A 223 26.14 22.40 -8.77
N ALA A 224 27.43 22.76 -8.72
CA ALA A 224 28.46 22.22 -7.85
C ALA A 224 27.84 21.49 -6.66
N ALA A 225 27.91 20.15 -6.71
CA ALA A 225 27.71 19.35 -5.53
C ALA A 225 28.47 20.06 -4.41
N ALA A 226 27.76 20.48 -3.36
CA ALA A 226 28.43 20.78 -2.11
C ALA A 226 29.26 19.54 -1.83
N ASP A 227 30.56 19.65 -2.09
CA ASP A 227 31.52 18.60 -1.86
C ASP A 227 31.38 18.33 -0.36
N ILE A 228 30.79 17.18 -0.03
CA ILE A 228 30.67 16.75 1.35
C ILE A 228 32.12 16.51 1.76
N GLN A 229 32.72 17.50 2.39
CA GLN A 229 34.04 17.43 2.98
C GLN A 229 33.93 16.49 4.19
N GLY A 230 33.92 15.20 3.91
CA GLY A 230 34.05 14.16 4.90
C GLY A 230 35.50 14.14 5.35
N GLU A 231 35.81 14.81 6.45
CA GLU A 231 37.09 14.61 7.10
C GLU A 231 37.07 13.24 7.79
N PRO A 232 37.91 12.28 7.34
CA PRO A 232 37.96 10.98 7.98
C PRO A 232 38.47 11.18 9.40
N LEU A 233 37.60 10.95 10.37
CA LEU A 233 38.01 10.85 11.76
C LEU A 233 39.15 9.81 11.85
N PRO A 234 40.23 10.10 12.58
CA PRO A 234 41.28 9.13 12.80
C PRO A 234 40.65 7.84 13.34
N PRO A 235 41.07 6.65 12.87
CA PRO A 235 40.47 5.38 13.27
C PRO A 235 40.69 5.17 14.77
N ALA A 236 39.72 5.63 15.56
CA ALA A 236 39.69 5.47 16.99
C ALA A 236 38.65 4.39 17.31
N PRO A 237 38.97 3.39 18.15
CA PRO A 237 37.95 2.51 18.69
C PRO A 237 36.92 3.37 19.43
N ALA A 238 35.63 3.07 19.26
CA ALA A 238 34.56 3.75 19.98
C ALA A 238 34.91 3.81 21.48
N ALA A 239 34.96 5.02 22.04
CA ALA A 239 35.46 5.26 23.41
C ALA A 239 34.63 4.54 24.49
N ALA A 240 33.37 4.24 24.18
CA ALA A 240 32.53 3.34 24.96
C ALA A 240 31.96 2.27 24.05
N ARG A 241 32.28 1.01 24.34
CA ARG A 241 31.49 -0.13 23.88
C ARG A 241 30.66 -0.55 25.07
N PHE A 242 29.35 -0.33 25.00
CA PHE A 242 28.46 -0.94 25.96
C PHE A 242 28.59 -2.46 25.79
N ASP A 243 28.80 -3.17 26.90
CA ASP A 243 28.65 -4.63 26.94
C ASP A 243 27.28 -4.98 26.31
N PRO A 244 27.15 -6.01 25.44
CA PRO A 244 25.86 -6.43 24.89
C PRO A 244 24.72 -6.50 25.91
N GLU A 245 24.97 -6.94 27.15
CA GLU A 245 23.93 -6.95 28.20
C GLU A 245 23.51 -5.53 28.60
N LEU A 246 24.48 -4.63 28.81
CA LEU A 246 24.22 -3.23 29.15
C LEU A 246 23.57 -2.49 27.98
N ALA A 247 24.01 -2.75 26.74
CA ALA A 247 23.46 -2.18 25.53
C ALA A 247 21.98 -2.56 25.34
N LEU A 248 21.64 -3.82 25.62
CA LEU A 248 20.26 -4.29 25.60
C LEU A 248 19.45 -3.68 26.74
N ALA A 249 20.00 -3.65 27.96
CA ALA A 249 19.31 -3.11 29.14
C ALA A 249 19.04 -1.60 29.04
N THR A 250 19.88 -0.85 28.33
CA THR A 250 19.69 0.59 28.08
C THR A 250 19.03 0.88 26.73
N HIS A 251 18.56 -0.14 26.01
CA HIS A 251 17.93 0.07 24.71
C HIS A 251 16.60 0.83 24.91
N PRO A 252 16.37 1.97 24.22
CA PRO A 252 15.14 2.75 24.39
C PRO A 252 13.87 1.95 24.08
N ASP A 253 13.96 0.98 23.17
CA ASP A 253 12.87 0.07 22.79
C ASP A 253 12.91 -1.31 23.50
N LEU A 254 13.54 -1.41 24.67
CA LEU A 254 13.68 -2.70 25.39
C LEU A 254 12.33 -3.40 25.60
N ASP A 255 11.27 -2.66 25.97
CA ASP A 255 9.93 -3.22 26.17
C ASP A 255 9.35 -3.81 24.88
N LEU A 256 9.63 -3.22 23.71
CA LEU A 256 9.19 -3.72 22.41
C LEU A 256 9.96 -4.98 22.01
N LEU A 257 11.27 -5.02 22.25
CA LEU A 257 12.10 -6.21 22.00
C LEU A 257 11.66 -7.39 22.89
N LEU A 258 11.34 -7.11 24.16
CA LEU A 258 10.79 -8.11 25.07
C LEU A 258 9.39 -8.57 24.63
N ALA A 259 8.53 -7.67 24.18
CA ALA A 259 7.22 -8.02 23.61
C ALA A 259 7.34 -8.90 22.35
N GLU A 260 8.38 -8.71 21.53
CA GLU A 260 8.66 -9.53 20.34
C GLU A 260 9.02 -10.95 20.73
N VAL A 261 9.97 -11.09 21.66
CA VAL A 261 10.46 -12.40 22.14
C VAL A 261 9.38 -13.15 22.92
N THR A 262 8.57 -12.44 23.70
CA THR A 262 7.49 -13.04 24.51
C THR A 262 6.21 -13.28 23.72
N GLY A 263 6.12 -12.81 22.46
CA GLY A 263 4.92 -12.90 21.65
C GLY A 263 3.74 -12.10 22.22
N ALA A 264 4.02 -11.06 23.01
CA ALA A 264 3.01 -10.18 23.61
C ALA A 264 2.37 -9.24 22.57
N PHE A 265 2.94 -9.14 21.37
CA PHE A 265 2.31 -8.47 20.25
C PHE A 265 1.05 -9.19 19.79
N GLY A 266 0.01 -8.42 19.44
CA GLY A 266 -1.09 -8.96 18.65
C GLY A 266 -0.55 -9.55 17.34
N PRO A 267 -1.17 -10.60 16.79
CA PRO A 267 -0.69 -11.29 15.57
C PRO A 267 -0.58 -10.40 14.32
N ASP A 268 -1.17 -9.20 14.36
CA ASP A 268 -1.17 -8.22 13.27
C ASP A 268 -0.26 -6.99 13.55
N ALA A 269 0.48 -6.95 14.66
CA ALA A 269 1.36 -5.82 14.98
C ALA A 269 2.73 -5.94 14.27
N ASP A 270 3.19 -4.86 13.65
CA ASP A 270 4.49 -4.78 12.94
C ASP A 270 5.21 -3.48 13.38
N PRO A 271 5.98 -3.52 14.50
CA PRO A 271 6.54 -2.33 15.12
C PRO A 271 7.58 -1.63 14.22
N ALA A 272 8.31 -2.39 13.40
CA ALA A 272 9.24 -1.82 12.42
C ALA A 272 8.51 -0.98 11.36
N PHE A 273 7.33 -1.41 10.94
CA PHE A 273 6.47 -0.62 10.06
C PHE A 273 5.92 0.62 10.77
N GLU A 274 5.44 0.50 12.00
CA GLU A 274 4.88 1.66 12.73
C GLU A 274 5.95 2.73 12.97
N ALA A 275 7.18 2.34 13.31
CA ALA A 275 8.31 3.26 13.42
C ALA A 275 8.63 3.95 12.09
N TRP A 276 8.66 3.20 10.99
CA TRP A 276 8.81 3.77 9.65
C TRP A 276 7.66 4.72 9.31
N LEU A 277 6.43 4.37 9.66
CA LEU A 277 5.24 5.17 9.36
C LEU A 277 5.29 6.51 10.11
N VAL A 278 5.63 6.51 11.41
CA VAL A 278 5.81 7.75 12.18
C VAL A 278 6.84 8.65 11.52
N HIS A 279 7.96 8.09 11.06
CA HIS A 279 9.00 8.86 10.36
C HIS A 279 8.52 9.36 9.00
N ALA A 280 7.84 8.52 8.22
CA ALA A 280 7.30 8.90 6.91
C ALA A 280 6.24 10.00 7.02
N LEU A 281 5.42 10.00 8.08
CA LEU A 281 4.46 11.05 8.37
C LEU A 281 5.15 12.35 8.84
N ALA A 282 6.33 12.27 9.44
CA ALA A 282 7.11 13.43 9.90
C ALA A 282 7.95 14.09 8.79
N GLU A 283 8.62 13.31 7.93
CA GLU A 283 9.51 13.82 6.87
C GLU A 283 8.78 14.66 5.81
N GLU A 284 7.50 14.40 5.56
CA GLU A 284 6.73 15.11 4.52
C GLU A 284 5.98 16.35 5.05
N GLY A 285 5.97 16.59 6.37
CA GLY A 285 5.36 17.77 7.01
C GLY A 285 6.33 18.92 7.29
N GLU A 286 7.64 18.69 7.11
CA GLU A 286 8.67 19.70 7.32
C GLU A 286 8.94 20.42 5.98
N ASP A 287 8.16 21.48 5.72
CA ASP A 287 8.56 22.52 4.77
C ASP A 287 9.97 22.96 5.14
N VAL A 288 10.93 22.69 4.26
CA VAL A 288 12.32 23.17 4.37
C VAL A 288 12.27 24.69 4.38
N VAL A 289 12.17 25.30 5.56
CA VAL A 289 12.29 26.74 5.74
C VAL A 289 13.77 27.08 5.54
N PRO A 290 14.15 27.76 4.44
CA PRO A 290 15.52 28.22 4.31
C PRO A 290 15.76 29.32 5.35
N PRO A 291 16.88 29.29 6.11
CA PRO A 291 17.17 30.33 7.09
C PRO A 291 17.36 31.69 6.40
N PRO A 292 17.01 32.80 7.07
CA PRO A 292 17.10 34.13 6.49
C PRO A 292 18.55 34.48 6.18
N VAL A 293 18.80 34.90 4.94
CA VAL A 293 20.10 35.31 4.44
C VAL A 293 20.50 36.59 5.16
N ALA A 294 21.53 36.53 6.01
CA ALA A 294 22.17 37.73 6.53
C ALA A 294 23.06 38.29 5.42
N GLU A 295 22.69 39.45 4.90
CA GLU A 295 23.51 40.24 3.97
C GLU A 295 24.83 40.60 4.66
N ALA A 296 25.94 40.09 4.13
CA ALA A 296 27.29 40.44 4.57
C ALA A 296 28.02 41.14 3.42
N ASP A 297 28.11 42.46 3.59
CA ASP A 297 28.97 43.48 2.95
C ASP A 297 30.08 42.98 2.01
N GLU A 298 29.95 43.38 0.73
CA GLU A 298 31.03 43.40 -0.25
C GLU A 298 31.87 44.67 -0.06
N SER A 299 32.94 44.61 0.74
CA SER A 299 34.03 45.58 0.62
C SER A 299 35.36 45.00 1.13
N ALA A 300 36.16 44.42 0.22
CA ALA A 300 37.63 44.44 0.28
C ALA A 300 38.25 43.58 -0.84
N ALA A 301 38.50 44.17 -2.01
CA ALA A 301 39.61 43.77 -2.89
C ALA A 301 39.81 44.82 -4.01
N GLU A 302 40.15 46.06 -3.65
CA GLU A 302 40.70 47.04 -4.59
C GLU A 302 41.98 47.59 -3.97
N ASP A 303 43.12 46.97 -4.30
CA ASP A 303 44.43 47.61 -4.54
C ASP A 303 45.54 46.55 -4.50
N ALA A 304 45.98 46.11 -5.68
CA ALA A 304 47.33 45.63 -5.92
C ALA A 304 47.58 45.46 -7.43
N ASP A 305 47.67 46.55 -8.19
CA ASP A 305 48.54 46.58 -9.36
C ASP A 305 48.90 48.01 -9.78
N ALA A 306 50.19 48.37 -9.68
CA ALA A 306 50.80 49.50 -10.38
C ALA A 306 52.33 49.29 -10.43
N PRO A 307 53.00 49.76 -11.51
CA PRO A 307 54.06 49.04 -12.23
C PRO A 307 55.48 49.11 -11.66
#